data_AF-A0A844KHA9-F1
#
_entry.id   AF-A0A844KHA9-F1
#
_cell.length_a   1.000
_cell.length_b   1.000
_cell.length_c   1.000
_cell.angle_alpha   90.00
_cell.angle_beta   90.00
_cell.angle_gamma   90.00
#
_symmetry.space_group_name_H-M   'P 1'
#
loop_
_entity.id
_entity.type
_entity.pdbx_description
1 polymer ?
#
loop_
_entity_poly.entity_id
_entity_poly.type
_entity_poly.pdbx_seq_one_letter_code
_entity_poly.pdbx_strand_id
1 'polypeptide(L)'
;MRKNKGIGIAVWILGLVLANILLFCLEKGMTITFWITTVFVWIAFVSSLFFLLFVWKKSDRVEEHFLHIPAITVSYVYITLQIPVCIIFALGSRTIPYKVAIIINFVVFVVAWGVALSSFVGNDYIRKVNNRQKEHHTEL
;
A
#
# COMPACT_ATOMS: atom_id res chain seq x y z
N MET A 1 22.67 -1.66 2.11
CA MET A 1 21.20 -1.48 1.97
C MET A 1 20.72 -0.02 1.85
N ARG A 2 21.45 1.00 2.35
CA ARG A 2 20.98 2.41 2.38
C ARG A 2 20.71 3.03 0.98
N LYS A 3 21.52 2.67 -0.02
CA LYS A 3 21.37 3.13 -1.42
C LYS A 3 20.07 2.61 -2.08
N ASN A 4 19.69 1.37 -1.80
CA ASN A 4 18.46 0.76 -2.36
C ASN A 4 17.19 1.34 -1.71
N LYS A 5 17.25 1.72 -0.43
CA LYS A 5 16.16 2.44 0.26
C LYS A 5 15.89 3.80 -0.41
N GLY A 6 16.95 4.52 -0.79
CA GLY A 6 16.84 5.80 -1.52
C GLY A 6 16.15 5.67 -2.88
N ILE A 7 16.49 4.63 -3.66
CA ILE A 7 15.85 4.36 -4.95
C ILE A 7 14.35 4.05 -4.76
N GLY A 8 13.99 3.23 -3.76
CA GLY A 8 12.59 2.91 -3.47
C GLY A 8 11.76 4.16 -3.10
N ILE A 9 12.31 5.05 -2.28
CA ILE A 9 11.66 6.33 -1.95
C ILE A 9 11.55 7.22 -3.18
N ALA A 10 12.59 7.30 -4.01
CA ALA A 10 12.57 8.11 -5.24
C ALA A 10 11.47 7.63 -6.21
N VAL A 11 11.33 6.33 -6.41
CA VAL A 11 10.24 5.74 -7.23
C VAL A 11 8.87 6.03 -6.61
N TRP A 12 8.73 5.95 -5.28
CA TRP A 12 7.49 6.30 -4.60
C TRP A 12 7.11 7.77 -4.81
N ILE A 13 8.08 8.70 -4.70
CA ILE A 13 7.85 10.14 -4.92
C ILE A 13 7.44 10.38 -6.38
N LEU A 14 8.15 9.78 -7.34
CA LEU A 14 7.80 9.89 -8.76
C LEU A 14 6.38 9.38 -9.04
N GLY A 15 6.00 8.25 -8.44
CA GLY A 15 4.63 7.71 -8.55
C GLY A 15 3.58 8.67 -7.99
N LEU A 16 3.85 9.29 -6.84
CA LEU A 16 2.93 10.25 -6.21
C LEU A 16 2.77 11.51 -7.07
N VAL A 17 3.88 12.05 -7.59
CA VAL A 17 3.87 13.21 -8.48
C VAL A 17 3.08 12.89 -9.75
N LEU A 18 3.33 11.74 -10.36
CA LEU A 18 2.61 11.28 -11.56
C LEU A 18 1.10 11.15 -11.29
N ALA A 19 0.70 10.54 -10.17
CA ALA A 19 -0.71 10.38 -9.80
C ALA A 19 -1.41 11.75 -9.61
N ASN A 20 -0.74 12.70 -8.96
CA ASN A 20 -1.28 14.06 -8.82
C ASN A 20 -1.39 14.76 -10.17
N ILE A 21 -0.36 14.72 -11.02
CA ILE A 21 -0.41 15.33 -12.36
C ILE A 21 -1.58 14.75 -13.16
N LEU A 22 -1.78 13.43 -13.14
CA LEU A 22 -2.89 12.79 -13.83
C LEU A 22 -4.23 13.32 -13.30
N LEU A 23 -4.44 13.34 -11.98
CA LEU A 23 -5.70 13.83 -11.39
C LEU A 23 -5.99 15.29 -11.75
N PHE A 24 -5.01 16.19 -11.56
CA PHE A 24 -5.19 17.62 -11.81
C PHE A 24 -5.27 17.98 -13.30
N CYS A 25 -4.64 17.20 -14.17
CA CYS A 25 -4.70 17.44 -15.61
C CYS A 25 -6.02 16.93 -16.23
N LEU A 26 -6.55 15.81 -15.72
CA LEU A 26 -7.75 15.16 -16.24
C LEU A 26 -9.04 15.87 -15.79
N GLU A 27 -9.13 16.32 -14.54
CA GLU A 27 -10.37 16.87 -13.98
C GLU A 27 -10.30 18.39 -13.84
N LYS A 28 -11.13 19.11 -14.61
CA LYS A 28 -11.18 20.59 -14.60
C LYS A 28 -12.19 21.16 -13.60
N GLY A 29 -13.11 20.34 -13.08
CA GLY A 29 -14.25 20.80 -12.28
C GLY A 29 -13.98 21.06 -10.80
N MET A 30 -12.80 20.64 -10.27
CA MET A 30 -12.41 20.77 -8.84
C MET A 30 -13.57 20.52 -7.85
N THR A 31 -14.39 19.51 -8.14
CA THR A 31 -15.61 19.19 -7.39
C THR A 31 -15.31 18.55 -6.03
N ILE A 32 -16.30 18.45 -5.15
CA ILE A 32 -16.13 17.79 -3.84
C ILE A 32 -15.66 16.33 -4.00
N THR A 33 -16.20 15.59 -4.98
CA THR A 33 -15.80 14.22 -5.28
C THR A 33 -14.32 14.15 -5.69
N PHE A 34 -13.83 15.10 -6.48
CA PHE A 34 -12.42 15.19 -6.86
C PHE A 34 -11.49 15.36 -5.64
N TRP A 35 -11.84 16.24 -4.71
CA TRP A 35 -11.05 16.45 -3.49
C TRP A 35 -11.01 15.19 -2.62
N ILE A 36 -12.15 14.50 -2.48
CA ILE A 36 -12.22 13.23 -1.76
C ILE A 36 -11.30 12.19 -2.40
N THR A 37 -11.39 12.00 -3.72
CA THR A 37 -10.54 11.02 -4.43
C THR A 37 -9.06 11.35 -4.29
N THR A 38 -8.72 12.63 -4.29
CA THR A 38 -7.34 13.11 -4.11
C THR A 38 -6.84 12.75 -2.71
N VAL A 39 -7.62 13.01 -1.67
CA VAL A 39 -7.28 12.62 -0.30
C VAL A 39 -7.05 11.10 -0.20
N PHE A 40 -7.90 10.29 -0.83
CA PHE A 40 -7.71 8.83 -0.84
C PHE A 40 -6.45 8.37 -1.59
N VAL A 41 -6.04 9.06 -2.65
CA VAL A 41 -4.73 8.81 -3.28
C VAL A 41 -3.60 9.08 -2.30
N TRP A 42 -3.63 10.21 -1.60
CA TRP A 42 -2.63 10.53 -0.58
C TRP A 42 -2.60 9.50 0.55
N ILE A 43 -3.77 9.08 1.06
CA ILE A 43 -3.87 8.02 2.07
C ILE A 43 -3.23 6.72 1.57
N ALA A 44 -3.45 6.36 0.30
CA ALA A 44 -2.89 5.14 -0.27
C ALA A 44 -1.37 5.18 -0.37
N PHE A 45 -0.83 6.30 -0.86
CA PHE A 45 0.61 6.51 -0.91
C PHE A 45 1.23 6.51 0.49
N VAL A 46 0.64 7.20 1.45
CA VAL A 46 1.10 7.24 2.85
C VAL A 46 1.05 5.83 3.48
N SER A 47 -0.01 5.08 3.25
CA SER A 47 -0.14 3.69 3.73
C SER A 47 0.97 2.82 3.14
N SER A 48 1.25 2.96 1.85
CA SER A 48 2.34 2.22 1.21
C SER A 48 3.72 2.60 1.77
N LEU A 49 3.96 3.89 1.99
CA LEU A 49 5.20 4.35 2.61
C LEU A 49 5.36 3.76 4.02
N PHE A 50 4.28 3.73 4.80
CA PHE A 50 4.27 3.12 6.12
C PHE A 50 4.62 1.64 6.06
N PHE A 51 4.02 0.85 5.15
CA PHE A 51 4.36 -0.55 4.97
C PHE A 51 5.83 -0.73 4.55
N LEU A 52 6.32 0.07 3.61
CA LEU A 52 7.70 -0.01 3.14
C LEU A 52 8.71 0.30 4.25
N LEU A 53 8.46 1.35 5.05
CA LEU A 53 9.29 1.71 6.20
C LEU A 53 9.25 0.63 7.30
N PHE A 54 8.07 0.07 7.56
CA PHE A 54 7.90 -0.99 8.55
C PHE A 54 8.71 -2.23 8.17
N VAL A 55 8.64 -2.66 6.92
CA VAL A 55 9.41 -3.80 6.42
C VAL A 55 10.91 -3.51 6.46
N TRP A 56 11.34 -2.31 6.06
CA TRP A 56 12.76 -1.93 6.13
C TRP A 56 13.34 -1.85 7.53
N LYS A 57 12.50 -1.66 8.56
CA LYS A 57 12.90 -1.69 9.97
C LYS A 57 13.01 -3.13 10.49
N LYS A 58 12.16 -4.04 10.01
CA LYS A 58 12.10 -5.45 10.46
C LYS A 58 12.97 -6.41 9.62
N SER A 59 13.80 -5.89 8.72
CA SER A 59 14.53 -6.66 7.72
C SER A 59 16.06 -6.59 7.95
N ASP A 60 16.53 -7.01 9.11
CA ASP A 60 17.97 -7.13 9.36
C ASP A 60 18.51 -8.50 8.94
N ARG A 61 17.65 -9.54 8.80
CA ARG A 61 18.03 -10.87 8.32
C ARG A 61 17.27 -11.29 7.04
N VAL A 62 17.89 -12.14 6.22
CA VAL A 62 17.34 -12.60 4.92
C VAL A 62 16.01 -13.36 5.07
N GLU A 63 15.87 -14.19 6.12
CA GLU A 63 14.60 -14.87 6.46
C GLU A 63 13.47 -13.86 6.71
N GLU A 64 13.79 -12.69 7.27
CA GLU A 64 12.80 -11.63 7.52
C GLU A 64 12.38 -10.95 6.23
N HIS A 65 13.30 -10.79 5.27
CA HIS A 65 12.95 -10.21 3.97
C HIS A 65 11.89 -11.05 3.26
N PHE A 66 12.07 -12.38 3.24
CA PHE A 66 11.15 -13.31 2.59
C PHE A 66 9.74 -13.27 3.18
N LEU A 67 9.65 -13.28 4.52
CA LEU A 67 8.37 -13.21 5.23
C LEU A 67 7.61 -11.92 4.88
N HIS A 68 8.28 -10.79 4.71
CA HIS A 68 7.61 -9.50 4.48
C HIS A 68 7.29 -9.18 3.01
N ILE A 69 7.70 -10.02 2.04
CA ILE A 69 7.38 -9.85 0.60
C ILE A 69 5.86 -9.73 0.36
N PRO A 70 4.99 -10.60 0.93
CA PRO A 70 3.55 -10.52 0.70
C PRO A 70 2.96 -9.15 1.09
N ALA A 71 3.40 -8.56 2.20
CA ALA A 71 2.92 -7.25 2.63
C ALA A 71 3.36 -6.12 1.67
N ILE A 72 4.58 -6.19 1.13
CA ILE A 72 5.05 -5.25 0.10
C ILE A 72 4.23 -5.42 -1.18
N THR A 73 3.98 -6.66 -1.62
CA THR A 73 3.18 -6.93 -2.82
C THR A 73 1.76 -6.41 -2.67
N VAL A 74 1.12 -6.62 -1.51
CA VAL A 74 -0.22 -6.09 -1.21
C VAL A 74 -0.23 -4.56 -1.27
N SER A 75 0.80 -3.90 -0.75
CA SER A 75 0.93 -2.45 -0.83
C SER A 75 1.04 -1.94 -2.27
N TYR A 76 1.82 -2.60 -3.14
CA TYR A 76 1.94 -2.21 -4.53
C TYR A 76 0.64 -2.46 -5.30
N VAL A 77 0.02 -3.63 -5.11
CA VAL A 77 -1.30 -3.96 -5.69
C VAL A 77 -2.35 -2.94 -5.28
N TYR A 78 -2.35 -2.53 -4.00
CA TYR A 78 -3.26 -1.50 -3.50
C TYR A 78 -3.07 -0.18 -4.24
N ILE A 79 -1.85 0.36 -4.36
CA ILE A 79 -1.61 1.61 -5.11
C ILE A 79 -2.03 1.44 -6.58
N THR A 80 -1.63 0.34 -7.22
CA THR A 80 -1.91 0.09 -8.64
C THR A 80 -3.40 0.00 -8.93
N LEU A 81 -4.23 -0.50 -8.02
CA LEU A 81 -5.68 -0.52 -8.15
C LEU A 81 -6.32 0.81 -7.74
N GLN A 82 -5.81 1.44 -6.68
CA GLN A 82 -6.38 2.67 -6.13
C GLN A 82 -6.25 3.86 -7.09
N ILE A 83 -5.12 3.97 -7.82
CA ILE A 83 -4.90 5.08 -8.76
C ILE A 83 -5.95 5.10 -9.89
N PRO A 84 -6.18 4.01 -10.66
CA PRO A 84 -7.23 3.96 -11.68
C PRO A 84 -8.62 4.23 -11.10
N VAL A 85 -8.94 3.66 -9.94
CA VAL A 85 -10.23 3.87 -9.27
C VAL A 85 -10.44 5.35 -8.97
N CYS A 86 -9.46 6.02 -8.36
CA CYS A 86 -9.53 7.45 -8.09
C CYS A 86 -9.61 8.30 -9.38
N ILE A 87 -8.91 7.93 -10.45
CA ILE A 87 -9.00 8.62 -11.75
C ILE A 87 -10.41 8.51 -12.34
N ILE A 88 -11.01 7.32 -12.30
CA ILE A 88 -12.38 7.09 -12.80
C ILE A 88 -13.38 7.94 -12.00
N PHE A 89 -13.25 7.98 -10.67
CA PHE A 89 -14.11 8.82 -9.83
C PHE A 89 -13.89 10.32 -10.04
N ALA A 90 -12.65 10.74 -10.30
CA ALA A 90 -12.32 12.12 -10.61
C ALA A 90 -12.99 12.56 -11.93
N LEU A 91 -12.81 11.78 -13.00
CA LEU A 91 -13.44 12.03 -14.31
C LEU A 91 -14.97 11.96 -14.27
N GLY A 92 -15.50 11.02 -13.46
CA GLY A 92 -16.93 10.86 -13.25
C GLY A 92 -17.52 11.84 -12.22
N SER A 93 -16.75 12.79 -11.70
CA SER A 93 -17.11 13.56 -10.51
C SER A 93 -18.37 14.42 -10.66
N ARG A 94 -18.75 14.77 -11.89
CA ARG A 94 -20.01 15.49 -12.19
C ARG A 94 -21.25 14.60 -12.06
N THR A 95 -21.10 13.31 -12.29
CA THR A 95 -22.21 12.35 -12.35
C THR A 95 -22.27 11.49 -11.09
N ILE A 96 -21.11 11.21 -10.49
CA ILE A 96 -21.00 10.31 -9.35
C ILE A 96 -21.14 11.10 -8.05
N PRO A 97 -22.11 10.75 -7.19
CA PRO A 97 -22.26 11.40 -5.90
C PRO A 97 -21.07 11.08 -4.99
N TYR A 98 -20.63 12.08 -4.23
CA TYR A 98 -19.48 11.98 -3.32
C TYR A 98 -19.57 10.81 -2.35
N LYS A 99 -20.78 10.43 -1.92
CA LYS A 99 -21.03 9.30 -0.99
C LYS A 99 -20.53 7.97 -1.57
N VAL A 100 -20.75 7.75 -2.87
CA VAL A 100 -20.33 6.51 -3.55
C VAL A 100 -18.81 6.46 -3.65
N ALA A 101 -18.17 7.58 -3.97
CA ALA A 101 -16.72 7.68 -3.98
C ALA A 101 -16.11 7.39 -2.60
N ILE A 102 -16.69 7.92 -1.50
CA ILE A 102 -16.22 7.63 -0.14
C ILE A 102 -16.33 6.13 0.16
N ILE A 103 -17.52 5.54 -0.05
CA ILE A 103 -17.78 4.14 0.31
C ILE A 103 -16.82 3.21 -0.44
N ILE A 104 -16.67 3.37 -1.74
CA ILE A 104 -15.84 2.47 -2.55
C ILE A 104 -14.37 2.62 -2.18
N ASN A 105 -13.84 3.84 -2.08
CA ASN A 105 -12.44 4.04 -1.69
C ASN A 105 -12.16 3.54 -0.27
N PHE A 106 -13.11 3.70 0.65
CA PHE A 106 -12.98 3.20 2.01
C PHE A 106 -13.00 1.67 2.06
N VAL A 107 -13.87 1.00 1.30
CA VAL A 107 -13.91 -0.47 1.21
C VAL A 107 -12.57 -1.01 0.68
N VAL A 108 -12.04 -0.42 -0.40
CA VAL A 108 -10.74 -0.84 -0.95
C VAL A 108 -9.62 -0.65 0.08
N PHE A 109 -9.62 0.48 0.80
CA PHE A 109 -8.67 0.75 1.88
C PHE A 109 -8.73 -0.31 2.98
N VAL A 110 -9.93 -0.63 3.49
CA VAL A 110 -10.11 -1.62 4.56
C VAL A 110 -9.69 -3.01 4.11
N VAL A 111 -10.04 -3.42 2.89
CA VAL A 111 -9.63 -4.71 2.33
C VAL A 111 -8.11 -4.79 2.20
N ALA A 112 -7.46 -3.76 1.66
CA ALA A 112 -6.01 -3.72 1.52
C ALA A 112 -5.30 -3.83 2.88
N TRP A 113 -5.76 -3.09 3.88
CA TRP A 113 -5.22 -3.16 5.23
C TRP A 113 -5.49 -4.51 5.90
N GLY A 114 -6.68 -5.08 5.73
CA GLY A 114 -7.01 -6.41 6.25
C GLY A 114 -6.08 -7.49 5.73
N VAL A 115 -5.82 -7.50 4.41
CA VAL A 115 -4.89 -8.45 3.78
C VAL A 115 -3.45 -8.21 4.25
N ALA A 116 -3.00 -6.96 4.31
CA ALA A 116 -1.64 -6.63 4.76
C ALA A 116 -1.41 -7.05 6.22
N LEU A 117 -2.37 -6.78 7.12
CA LEU A 117 -2.30 -7.20 8.52
C LEU A 117 -2.33 -8.71 8.68
N SER A 118 -3.19 -9.42 7.93
CA SER A 118 -3.23 -10.88 7.96
C SER A 118 -1.91 -11.52 7.53
N SER A 119 -1.20 -10.88 6.58
CA SER A 119 0.12 -11.32 6.14
C SER A 119 1.13 -11.23 7.29
N PHE A 120 1.11 -10.16 8.09
CA PHE A 120 1.98 -10.05 9.26
C PHE A 120 1.68 -11.11 10.33
N VAL A 121 0.41 -11.41 10.59
CA VAL A 121 0.03 -12.47 11.53
C VAL A 121 0.50 -13.84 11.03
N GLY A 122 0.30 -14.14 9.75
CA GLY A 122 0.80 -15.37 9.13
C GLY A 122 2.31 -15.52 9.23
N ASN A 123 3.04 -14.42 9.03
CA ASN A 123 4.50 -14.41 9.13
C ASN A 123 5.01 -14.73 10.53
N ASP A 124 4.39 -14.15 11.56
CA ASP A 124 4.76 -14.42 12.94
C ASP A 124 4.48 -15.90 13.31
N TYR A 125 3.41 -16.49 12.76
CA TYR A 125 3.12 -17.92 12.90
C TYR A 125 4.19 -18.81 12.23
N ILE A 126 4.56 -18.50 10.98
CA ILE A 126 5.62 -19.24 10.25
C ILE A 126 6.95 -19.15 11.00
N ARG A 127 7.31 -17.97 11.52
CA ARG A 127 8.51 -17.79 12.34
C ARG A 127 8.49 -18.67 13.59
N LYS A 128 7.36 -18.73 14.30
CA LYS A 128 7.21 -19.57 15.50
C LYS A 128 7.35 -21.05 15.18
N VAL A 129 6.85 -21.51 14.04
CA VAL A 129 7.02 -22.90 13.58
C VAL A 129 8.48 -23.18 13.22
N ASN A 130 9.13 -22.31 12.45
CA ASN A 130 10.54 -22.47 12.04
C ASN A 130 11.49 -22.55 13.25
N ASN A 131 11.29 -21.70 14.26
CA ASN A 131 12.11 -21.71 15.48
C ASN A 131 11.96 -23.04 16.25
N ARG A 132 10.73 -23.54 16.40
CA ARG A 132 10.48 -24.84 17.05
C ARG A 132 11.16 -26.00 16.32
N GLN A 133 11.22 -25.96 14.99
CA GLN A 133 11.92 -26.99 14.21
C GLN A 133 13.44 -26.89 14.37
N LYS A 134 14.01 -25.68 14.36
CA LYS A 134 15.46 -25.51 14.61
C LYS A 134 15.87 -26.01 15.98
N GLU A 135 15.11 -25.70 17.03
CA GLU A 135 15.37 -26.17 18.39
C GLU A 135 15.40 -27.71 18.47
N HIS A 136 14.40 -28.39 17.88
CA HIS A 136 14.35 -29.85 17.84
C HIS A 136 15.49 -30.52 17.06
N HIS A 137 16.09 -29.85 16.08
CA HIS A 137 17.21 -30.40 15.30
C HIS A 137 18.60 -30.10 15.89
N THR A 138 18.69 -29.20 16.88
CA THR A 138 19.95 -28.90 17.60
C THR A 138 20.13 -29.67 18.91
N GLU A 139 19.13 -30.46 19.33
CA GLU A 139 19.17 -31.28 20.55
C GLU A 139 19.66 -32.74 20.34
N LEU A 140 20.21 -33.07 19.17
CA LEU A 140 20.84 -34.37 18.85
C LEU A 140 22.35 -34.22 18.67
#